data_AF-A0A534JXA5-F1
#
_entry.id   AF-A0A534JXA5-F1
#
_cell.length_a   1.000
_cell.length_b   1.000
_cell.length_c   1.000
_cell.angle_alpha   90.00
_cell.angle_beta   90.00
_cell.angle_gamma   90.00
#
_symmetry.space_group_name_H-M   'P 1'
#
loop_
_entity.id
_entity.type
_entity.pdbx_description
1 polymer ?
#
loop_
_entity_poly.entity_id
_entity_poly.type
_entity_poly.pdbx_seq_one_letter_code
_entity_poly.pdbx_strand_id
1 'polypeptide(L)'
;MGSKSGSVRRDETLEDVSHVFLDVGGTLLYSEPSASEILHRIFAARGHFMDRERIVRLLRTPETIVTLIRPFPAGRENEFFREMNARIVEHLGLEPDDTMLDEIHAEFDRGVAWRTYPEAIDTLKALRGAGFRLGIISNASHTLPETLRKIGLSEYFDTITYSFDVGAEKPDVRIFRRA
;
A
#
# COMPACT_ATOMS: atom_id res chain seq x y z
N MET A 1 41.06 -3.79 -20.55
CA MET A 1 39.97 -2.79 -20.47
C MET A 1 39.30 -2.93 -19.11
N GLY A 2 39.70 -2.09 -18.16
CA GLY A 2 39.19 -2.13 -16.78
C GLY A 2 37.86 -1.39 -16.68
N SER A 3 36.86 -2.05 -16.09
CA SER A 3 35.57 -1.49 -15.76
C SER A 3 35.71 -0.37 -14.71
N LYS A 4 35.21 0.82 -15.03
CA LYS A 4 34.99 1.86 -14.03
C LYS A 4 33.78 1.46 -13.20
N SER A 5 33.99 0.99 -11.97
CA SER A 5 32.90 0.93 -10.99
C SER A 5 32.55 2.37 -10.64
N GLY A 6 31.42 2.85 -11.15
CA GLY A 6 30.86 4.14 -10.76
C GLY A 6 30.41 4.08 -9.31
N SER A 7 31.27 4.49 -8.39
CA SER A 7 30.85 4.85 -7.04
C SER A 7 29.92 6.06 -7.17
N VAL A 8 28.63 5.84 -6.96
CA VAL A 8 27.65 6.91 -6.81
C VAL A 8 28.03 7.65 -5.52
N ARG A 9 28.58 8.86 -5.64
CA ARG A 9 28.85 9.70 -4.47
C ARG A 9 27.53 9.96 -3.76
N ARG A 10 27.50 9.75 -2.44
CA ARG A 10 26.37 10.12 -1.60
C ARG A 10 26.23 11.65 -1.60
N ASP A 11 25.00 12.11 -1.64
CA ASP A 11 24.65 13.51 -1.38
C ASP A 11 25.12 13.87 0.04
N GLU A 12 25.76 15.03 0.21
CA GLU A 12 26.28 15.51 1.50
C GLU A 12 25.16 15.60 2.56
N THR A 13 23.90 15.80 2.14
CA THR A 13 22.74 15.84 3.04
C THR A 13 22.33 14.48 3.62
N LEU A 14 22.86 13.38 3.07
CA LEU A 14 22.55 12.01 3.47
C LEU A 14 23.74 11.31 4.15
N GLU A 15 24.82 12.04 4.46
CA GLU A 15 26.04 11.45 5.05
C GLU A 15 25.77 10.72 6.37
N ASP A 16 24.88 11.27 7.20
CA ASP A 16 24.52 10.70 8.51
C ASP A 16 23.35 9.69 8.44
N VAL A 17 22.79 9.45 7.26
CA VAL A 17 21.70 8.49 7.08
C VAL A 17 22.26 7.08 7.03
N SER A 18 21.80 6.24 7.96
CA SER A 18 22.18 4.82 8.04
C SER A 18 21.02 3.87 7.74
N HIS A 19 19.78 4.34 7.85
CA HIS A 19 18.57 3.54 7.70
C HIS A 19 17.61 4.18 6.70
N VAL A 20 16.95 3.35 5.89
CA VAL A 20 15.88 3.76 4.98
C VAL A 20 14.63 2.96 5.32
N PHE A 21 13.56 3.66 5.68
CA PHE A 21 12.26 3.05 5.95
C PHE A 21 11.33 3.28 4.76
N LEU A 22 10.67 2.23 4.31
CA LEU A 22 9.81 2.25 3.13
C LEU A 22 8.36 1.90 3.51
N ASP A 23 7.43 2.55 2.83
CA ASP A 23 6.05 2.08 2.77
C ASP A 23 5.94 0.84 1.87
N VAL A 24 4.80 0.16 1.91
CA VAL A 24 4.59 -1.09 1.16
C VAL A 24 3.64 -0.89 -0.02
N GLY A 25 2.36 -0.59 0.25
CA GLY A 25 1.34 -0.46 -0.78
C GLY A 25 1.60 0.75 -1.68
N GLY A 26 1.58 0.56 -3.00
CA GLY A 26 1.86 1.63 -3.97
C GLY A 26 3.31 2.14 -3.96
N THR A 27 4.20 1.49 -3.21
CA THR A 27 5.65 1.80 -3.15
C THR A 27 6.47 0.59 -3.57
N LEU A 28 6.28 -0.55 -2.91
CA LEU A 28 7.01 -1.79 -3.20
C LEU A 28 6.15 -2.81 -3.94
N LEU A 29 4.84 -2.77 -3.70
CA LEU A 29 3.89 -3.70 -4.29
C LEU A 29 2.58 -3.04 -4.67
N TYR A 30 1.86 -3.71 -5.56
CA TYR A 30 0.53 -3.34 -6.01
C TYR A 30 -0.41 -4.55 -6.04
N SER A 31 -1.70 -4.27 -5.97
CA SER A 31 -2.78 -5.24 -6.12
C SER A 31 -3.07 -5.50 -7.60
N GLU A 32 -3.22 -6.76 -7.98
CA GLU A 32 -3.79 -7.16 -9.28
C GLU A 32 -5.00 -8.09 -9.05
N PRO A 33 -6.21 -7.73 -9.51
CA PRO A 33 -6.56 -6.47 -10.18
C PRO A 33 -6.42 -5.26 -9.25
N SER A 34 -6.28 -4.06 -9.84
CA SER A 34 -6.18 -2.82 -9.07
C SER A 34 -7.54 -2.42 -8.49
N ALA A 35 -7.55 -1.66 -7.39
CA ALA A 35 -8.78 -1.09 -6.83
C ALA A 35 -9.60 -0.32 -7.89
N SER A 36 -8.94 0.49 -8.72
CA SER A 36 -9.60 1.21 -9.81
C SER A 36 -10.21 0.30 -10.87
N GLU A 37 -9.62 -0.86 -11.12
CA GLU A 37 -10.16 -1.84 -12.07
C GLU A 37 -11.38 -2.55 -11.49
N ILE A 38 -11.31 -2.98 -10.23
CA ILE A 38 -12.44 -3.59 -9.52
C ILE A 38 -13.64 -2.64 -9.55
N LEU A 39 -13.44 -1.40 -9.10
CA LEU A 39 -14.49 -0.38 -9.07
C LEU A 39 -15.04 -0.08 -10.47
N HIS A 40 -14.18 0.07 -11.47
CA HIS A 40 -14.61 0.31 -12.85
C HIS A 40 -15.52 -0.81 -13.40
N ARG A 41 -15.16 -2.08 -13.17
CA ARG A 41 -15.97 -3.22 -13.63
C ARG A 41 -17.34 -3.25 -12.95
N ILE A 42 -17.36 -3.06 -11.62
CA ILE A 42 -18.58 -3.06 -10.80
C ILE A 42 -19.52 -1.91 -11.19
N PHE A 43 -18.97 -0.72 -11.42
CA PHE A 43 -19.74 0.45 -11.85
C PHE A 43 -20.29 0.29 -13.27
N ALA A 44 -19.46 -0.17 -14.21
CA ALA A 44 -19.89 -0.39 -15.59
C ALA A 44 -21.00 -1.44 -15.69
N ALA A 45 -20.93 -2.53 -14.91
CA ALA A 45 -21.98 -3.55 -14.84
C ALA A 45 -23.34 -3.00 -14.37
N ARG A 46 -23.34 -1.89 -13.64
CA ARG A 46 -24.53 -1.18 -13.16
C ARG A 46 -24.95 0.00 -14.04
N GLY A 47 -24.29 0.21 -15.18
CA GLY A 47 -24.56 1.33 -16.08
C GLY A 47 -23.90 2.65 -15.67
N HIS A 48 -23.04 2.65 -14.65
CA HIS A 48 -22.23 3.81 -14.28
C HIS A 48 -20.91 3.81 -15.06
N PHE A 49 -20.88 4.52 -16.17
CA PHE A 49 -19.70 4.61 -17.02
C PHE A 49 -18.72 5.67 -16.50
N MET A 50 -17.73 5.23 -15.74
CA MET A 50 -16.62 6.06 -15.28
C MET A 50 -15.30 5.56 -15.84
N ASP A 51 -14.51 6.47 -16.42
CA ASP A 51 -13.15 6.16 -16.87
C ASP A 51 -12.25 5.72 -15.70
N ARG A 52 -11.43 4.68 -15.93
CA ARG A 52 -10.47 4.16 -14.94
C ARG A 52 -9.50 5.24 -14.48
N GLU A 53 -9.03 6.11 -15.37
CA GLU A 53 -8.11 7.18 -14.96
C GLU A 53 -8.78 8.19 -14.03
N ARG A 54 -10.07 8.46 -14.23
CA ARG A 54 -10.86 9.30 -13.33
C ARG A 54 -10.96 8.66 -11.94
N ILE A 55 -11.22 7.35 -11.87
CA ILE A 55 -11.25 6.62 -10.60
C ILE A 55 -9.88 6.71 -9.91
N VAL A 56 -8.77 6.46 -10.62
CA VAL A 56 -7.42 6.57 -10.06
C VAL A 56 -7.16 7.97 -9.49
N ARG A 57 -7.51 9.03 -10.23
CA ARG A 57 -7.34 10.41 -9.75
C ARG A 57 -8.15 10.67 -8.48
N LEU A 58 -9.40 10.23 -8.44
CA LEU A 58 -10.30 10.43 -7.29
C LEU A 58 -9.86 9.64 -6.06
N LEU A 59 -9.35 8.42 -6.23
CA LEU A 59 -8.78 7.62 -5.14
C LEU A 59 -7.51 8.24 -4.51
N ARG A 60 -6.86 9.17 -5.20
CA ARG A 60 -5.66 9.89 -4.74
C ARG A 60 -5.93 11.28 -4.19
N THR A 61 -7.20 11.67 -4.10
CA THR A 61 -7.57 12.95 -3.47
C THR A 61 -7.36 12.88 -1.95
N PRO A 62 -7.04 14.00 -1.27
CA PRO A 62 -6.91 14.04 0.18
C PRO A 62 -8.13 13.46 0.90
N GLU A 63 -9.34 13.74 0.40
CA GLU A 63 -10.61 13.29 0.97
C GLU A 63 -10.71 11.75 0.97
N THR A 64 -10.38 11.12 -0.17
CA THR A 64 -10.36 9.66 -0.26
C THR A 64 -9.18 9.05 0.50
N ILE A 65 -8.00 9.68 0.48
CA ILE A 65 -6.84 9.18 1.23
C ILE A 65 -7.13 9.14 2.72
N VAL A 66 -7.71 10.20 3.29
CA VAL A 66 -8.10 10.24 4.72
C VAL A 66 -9.12 9.13 5.05
N THR A 67 -9.94 8.73 4.10
CA THR A 67 -10.86 7.59 4.26
C THR A 67 -10.11 6.25 4.26
N LEU A 68 -9.10 6.09 3.39
CA LEU A 68 -8.31 4.86 3.25
C LEU A 68 -7.33 4.61 4.39
N ILE A 69 -6.84 5.66 5.06
CA ILE A 69 -5.84 5.56 6.13
C ILE A 69 -6.43 5.52 7.53
N ARG A 70 -7.73 5.24 7.68
CA ARG A 70 -8.39 5.21 8.98
C ARG A 70 -7.97 4.01 9.84
N PRO A 71 -8.05 4.13 11.18
CA PRO A 71 -7.65 3.05 12.07
C PRO A 71 -8.50 1.81 11.86
N PHE A 72 -7.83 0.66 11.65
CA PHE A 72 -8.48 -0.64 11.60
C PHE A 72 -9.04 -1.01 12.99
N PRO A 73 -10.37 -1.14 13.16
CA PRO A 73 -10.93 -1.62 14.41
C PRO A 73 -10.74 -3.13 14.50
N ALA A 74 -10.02 -3.58 15.53
CA ALA A 74 -9.81 -5.01 15.78
C ALA A 74 -11.14 -5.76 15.93
N GLY A 75 -11.32 -6.83 15.16
CA GLY A 75 -12.51 -7.69 15.19
C GLY A 75 -13.74 -7.11 14.49
N ARG A 76 -13.63 -5.94 13.85
CA ARG A 76 -14.70 -5.30 13.05
C ARG A 76 -14.21 -4.89 11.67
N GLU A 77 -13.27 -5.66 11.11
CA GLU A 77 -12.63 -5.38 9.83
C GLU A 77 -13.64 -5.33 8.68
N ASN A 78 -14.60 -6.26 8.65
CA ASN A 78 -15.62 -6.31 7.60
C ASN A 78 -16.55 -5.07 7.65
N GLU A 79 -16.97 -4.66 8.84
CA GLU A 79 -17.76 -3.42 9.02
C GLU A 79 -16.95 -2.21 8.55
N PHE A 80 -15.68 -2.14 8.94
CA PHE A 80 -14.77 -1.07 8.54
C PHE A 80 -14.61 -1.00 7.03
N PHE A 81 -14.32 -2.12 6.37
CA PHE A 81 -14.17 -2.15 4.91
C PHE A 81 -15.47 -1.78 4.20
N ARG A 82 -16.62 -2.22 4.72
CA ARG A 82 -17.93 -1.84 4.18
C ARG A 82 -18.15 -0.34 4.26
N GLU A 83 -17.94 0.27 5.44
CA GLU A 83 -18.09 1.72 5.64
C GLU A 83 -17.09 2.52 4.79
N MET A 84 -15.84 2.05 4.71
CA MET A 84 -14.80 2.64 3.88
C MET A 84 -15.19 2.61 2.41
N ASN A 85 -15.67 1.47 1.90
CA ASN A 85 -16.12 1.32 0.52
C ASN A 85 -17.35 2.19 0.23
N ALA A 86 -18.31 2.30 1.15
CA ALA A 86 -19.46 3.20 1.01
C ALA A 86 -19.01 4.65 0.82
N ARG A 87 -18.11 5.12 1.68
CA ARG A 87 -17.53 6.46 1.56
C ARG A 87 -16.77 6.63 0.24
N ILE A 88 -15.98 5.65 -0.19
CA ILE A 88 -15.25 5.73 -1.47
C ILE A 88 -16.25 5.89 -2.63
N VAL A 89 -17.34 5.12 -2.64
CA VAL A 89 -18.40 5.22 -3.64
C VAL A 89 -19.05 6.62 -3.62
N GLU A 90 -19.35 7.16 -2.44
CA GLU A 90 -19.86 8.54 -2.28
C GLU A 90 -18.88 9.60 -2.81
N HIS A 91 -17.58 9.49 -2.50
CA HIS A 91 -16.53 10.40 -3.01
C HIS A 91 -16.38 10.30 -4.54
N LEU A 92 -16.73 9.15 -5.13
CA LEU A 92 -16.78 8.95 -6.57
C LEU A 92 -18.08 9.51 -7.19
N GLY A 93 -19.00 10.04 -6.39
CA GLY A 93 -20.24 10.67 -6.83
C GLY A 93 -21.36 9.69 -7.16
N LEU A 94 -21.34 8.52 -6.52
CA LEU A 94 -22.37 7.49 -6.65
C LEU A 94 -23.02 7.23 -5.29
N GLU A 95 -24.26 6.78 -5.30
CA GLU A 95 -24.96 6.35 -4.08
C GLU A 95 -24.62 4.86 -3.82
N PRO A 96 -24.05 4.52 -2.65
CA PRO A 96 -23.78 3.13 -2.32
C PRO A 96 -25.07 2.37 -2.01
N ASP A 97 -25.15 1.13 -2.48
CA ASP A 97 -26.19 0.17 -2.12
C ASP A 97 -25.55 -1.12 -1.57
N ASP A 98 -26.34 -1.89 -0.80
CA ASP A 98 -25.82 -3.07 -0.12
C ASP A 98 -25.23 -4.11 -1.08
N THR A 99 -25.83 -4.28 -2.26
CA THR A 99 -25.36 -5.25 -3.26
C THR A 99 -24.03 -4.80 -3.88
N MET A 100 -23.87 -3.50 -4.14
CA MET A 100 -22.62 -2.92 -4.62
C MET A 100 -21.50 -3.10 -3.60
N LEU A 101 -21.77 -2.83 -2.32
CA LEU A 101 -20.76 -2.97 -1.27
C LEU A 101 -20.37 -4.43 -1.04
N ASP A 102 -21.33 -5.36 -1.15
CA ASP A 102 -21.07 -6.81 -1.07
C ASP A 102 -20.19 -7.28 -2.24
N GLU A 103 -20.44 -6.80 -3.46
CA GLU A 103 -19.63 -7.12 -4.62
C GLU A 103 -18.21 -6.56 -4.53
N ILE A 104 -18.06 -5.29 -4.10
CA ILE A 104 -16.75 -4.68 -3.88
C ILE A 104 -15.97 -5.50 -2.86
N HIS A 105 -16.59 -5.81 -1.71
CA HIS A 105 -15.95 -6.60 -0.67
C HIS A 105 -15.54 -7.99 -1.19
N ALA A 106 -16.43 -8.68 -1.90
CA ALA A 106 -16.15 -10.01 -2.44
C ALA A 106 -15.00 -10.00 -3.46
N GLU A 107 -14.88 -8.98 -4.30
CA GLU A 107 -13.76 -8.87 -5.27
C GLU A 107 -12.42 -8.64 -4.56
N PHE A 108 -12.39 -7.82 -3.51
CA PHE A 108 -11.17 -7.64 -2.70
C PHE A 108 -10.81 -8.89 -1.91
N ASP A 109 -11.79 -9.61 -1.35
CA ASP A 109 -11.58 -10.84 -0.58
C ASP A 109 -11.14 -12.03 -1.43
N ARG A 110 -11.69 -12.18 -2.66
CA ARG A 110 -11.50 -13.40 -3.46
C ARG A 110 -10.19 -13.48 -4.24
N GLY A 111 -9.52 -12.37 -4.57
CA GLY A 111 -8.62 -12.45 -5.72
C GLY A 111 -7.59 -11.37 -5.93
N VAL A 112 -7.30 -10.52 -4.95
CA VAL A 112 -6.17 -9.59 -5.11
C VAL A 112 -4.85 -10.33 -4.92
N ALA A 113 -4.11 -10.51 -6.01
CA ALA A 113 -2.72 -10.93 -5.96
C ALA A 113 -1.84 -9.71 -5.68
N TRP A 114 -1.02 -9.80 -4.63
CA TRP A 114 0.02 -8.80 -4.39
C TRP A 114 1.22 -9.09 -5.27
N ARG A 115 1.65 -8.09 -6.05
CA ARG A 115 2.83 -8.18 -6.91
C ARG A 115 3.82 -7.08 -6.58
N THR A 116 5.09 -7.43 -6.61
CA THR A 116 6.19 -6.50 -6.44
C THR A 116 6.37 -5.67 -7.70
N TYR A 117 6.61 -4.35 -7.56
CA TYR A 117 7.01 -3.52 -8.70
C TYR A 117 8.35 -4.01 -9.28
N PRO A 118 8.51 -4.10 -10.61
CA PRO A 118 9.72 -4.65 -11.22
C PRO A 118 11.02 -4.00 -10.71
N GLU A 119 11.00 -2.69 -10.49
CA GLU A 119 12.13 -1.88 -10.05
C GLU A 119 12.39 -1.95 -8.53
N ALA A 120 11.45 -2.47 -7.73
CA ALA A 120 11.56 -2.45 -6.28
C ALA A 120 12.72 -3.32 -5.79
N ILE A 121 12.89 -4.52 -6.36
CA ILE A 121 13.96 -5.45 -5.95
C ILE A 121 15.34 -4.85 -6.23
N ASP A 122 15.54 -4.31 -7.43
CA ASP A 122 16.82 -3.72 -7.81
C ASP A 122 17.14 -2.47 -6.97
N THR A 123 16.12 -1.68 -6.65
CA THR A 123 16.25 -0.54 -5.73
C THR A 123 16.65 -0.98 -4.33
N LEU A 124 15.98 -2.00 -3.76
CA LEU A 124 16.31 -2.53 -2.44
C LEU A 124 17.74 -3.09 -2.39
N LYS A 125 18.16 -3.82 -3.43
CA LYS A 125 19.54 -4.31 -3.55
C LYS A 125 20.56 -3.18 -3.63
N ALA A 126 20.27 -2.14 -4.41
CA ALA A 126 21.14 -0.98 -4.53
C ALA A 126 21.31 -0.24 -3.19
N LEU A 127 20.22 -0.05 -2.44
CA LEU A 127 20.27 0.58 -1.12
C LEU A 127 21.10 -0.24 -0.12
N ARG A 128 20.89 -1.56 -0.07
CA ARG A 128 21.72 -2.45 0.78
C ARG A 128 23.19 -2.45 0.35
N GLY A 129 23.45 -2.52 -0.95
CA GLY A 129 24.81 -2.47 -1.52
C GLY A 129 25.52 -1.14 -1.23
N ALA A 130 24.76 -0.06 -1.11
CA ALA A 130 25.28 1.23 -0.65
C ALA A 130 25.53 1.29 0.87
N GLY A 131 25.16 0.26 1.64
CA GLY A 131 25.41 0.15 3.08
C GLY A 131 24.25 0.62 3.97
N PHE A 132 23.06 0.87 3.43
CA PHE A 132 21.88 1.20 4.24
C PHE A 132 21.26 -0.05 4.87
N ARG A 133 20.77 0.11 6.10
CA ARG A 133 19.82 -0.82 6.71
C ARG A 133 18.42 -0.47 6.27
N LEU A 134 17.59 -1.48 6.02
CA LEU A 134 16.26 -1.28 5.45
C LEU A 134 15.17 -1.71 6.43
N GLY A 135 14.15 -0.88 6.58
CA GLY A 135 12.97 -1.19 7.38
C GLY A 135 11.67 -0.92 6.63
N ILE A 136 10.58 -1.52 7.09
CA ILE A 136 9.22 -1.21 6.64
C ILE A 136 8.48 -0.43 7.72
N ILE A 137 7.74 0.61 7.31
CA ILE A 137 6.72 1.27 8.13
C ILE A 137 5.44 1.39 7.30
N SER A 138 4.42 0.57 7.60
CA SER A 138 3.20 0.46 6.78
C SER A 138 1.91 0.48 7.60
N ASN A 139 0.87 1.13 7.07
CA ASN A 139 -0.50 0.93 7.56
C ASN A 139 -1.01 -0.35 6.92
N ALA A 140 -1.05 -1.45 7.68
CA ALA A 140 -1.37 -2.76 7.15
C ALA A 140 -1.96 -3.68 8.22
N SER A 141 -2.72 -4.69 7.77
CA SER A 141 -3.31 -5.71 8.63
C SER A 141 -2.28 -6.78 9.06
N HIS A 142 -2.73 -7.71 9.90
CA HIS A 142 -1.95 -8.84 10.40
C HIS A 142 -1.35 -9.75 9.31
N THR A 143 -1.84 -9.68 8.07
CA THR A 143 -1.37 -10.54 6.97
C THR A 143 -0.07 -10.06 6.34
N LEU A 144 0.37 -8.82 6.61
CA LEU A 144 1.54 -8.21 5.95
C LEU A 144 2.80 -9.08 6.03
N PRO A 145 3.23 -9.63 7.19
CA PRO A 145 4.43 -10.45 7.24
C PRO A 145 4.36 -11.69 6.34
N GLU A 146 3.19 -12.32 6.23
CA GLU A 146 3.01 -13.47 5.35
C GLU A 146 3.03 -13.07 3.88
N THR A 147 2.37 -11.97 3.53
CA THR A 147 2.39 -11.41 2.17
C THR A 147 3.81 -11.13 1.71
N LEU A 148 4.60 -10.42 2.52
CA LEU A 148 5.99 -10.10 2.20
C LEU A 148 6.86 -11.36 2.05
N ARG A 149 6.58 -12.44 2.79
CA ARG A 149 7.31 -13.71 2.64
C ARG A 149 6.94 -14.39 1.32
N LYS A 150 5.64 -14.47 0.99
CA LYS A 150 5.15 -15.12 -0.23
C LYS A 150 5.69 -14.46 -1.50
N ILE A 151 5.83 -13.14 -1.52
CA ILE A 151 6.33 -12.39 -2.67
C ILE A 151 7.87 -12.19 -2.65
N GLY A 152 8.56 -12.79 -1.67
CA GLY A 152 10.03 -12.75 -1.57
C GLY A 152 10.62 -11.38 -1.19
N LEU A 153 9.83 -10.49 -0.56
CA LEU A 153 10.33 -9.17 -0.14
C LEU A 153 10.90 -9.16 1.28
N SER A 154 10.49 -10.09 2.14
CA SER A 154 10.89 -10.08 3.57
C SER A 154 12.41 -10.12 3.77
N GLU A 155 13.15 -10.79 2.89
CA GLU A 155 14.60 -10.98 3.01
C GLU A 155 15.43 -9.69 2.85
N TYR A 156 14.83 -8.63 2.30
CA TYR A 156 15.51 -7.37 2.07
C TYR A 156 15.50 -6.44 3.29
N PHE A 157 14.67 -6.72 4.30
CA PHE A 157 14.43 -5.81 5.42
C PHE A 157 14.96 -6.35 6.75
N ASP A 158 15.59 -5.48 7.52
CA ASP A 158 16.04 -5.74 8.88
C ASP A 158 14.89 -5.64 9.88
N THR A 159 13.91 -4.76 9.62
CA THR A 159 12.72 -4.57 10.46
C THR A 159 11.43 -4.45 9.65
N ILE A 160 10.34 -4.95 10.22
CA ILE A 160 8.98 -4.83 9.65
C ILE A 160 8.07 -4.27 10.73
N THR A 161 7.76 -2.98 10.64
CA THR A 161 6.86 -2.26 11.56
C THR A 161 5.56 -1.94 10.84
N TYR A 162 4.42 -2.38 11.38
CA TYR A 162 3.12 -2.19 10.75
C TYR A 162 1.99 -1.96 11.74
N SER A 163 0.97 -1.22 11.32
CA SER A 163 -0.01 -0.63 12.23
C SER A 163 -0.79 -1.64 13.08
N PHE A 164 -1.13 -2.82 12.52
CA PHE A 164 -1.80 -3.86 13.28
C PHE A 164 -0.97 -4.36 14.46
N ASP A 165 0.34 -4.54 14.30
CA ASP A 165 1.25 -4.99 15.36
C ASP A 165 1.50 -3.89 16.41
N VAL A 166 1.64 -2.65 15.95
CA VAL A 166 1.96 -1.52 16.84
C VAL A 166 0.73 -0.99 17.59
N GLY A 167 -0.48 -1.17 17.06
CA GLY A 167 -1.69 -0.53 17.57
C GLY A 167 -1.73 0.98 17.32
N ALA A 168 -0.90 1.47 16.39
CA ALA A 168 -0.87 2.85 15.92
C ALA A 168 -0.46 2.88 14.44
N GLU A 169 -1.05 3.78 13.67
CA GLU A 169 -0.84 3.88 12.22
C GLU A 169 -0.24 5.23 11.83
N LYS A 170 0.43 5.31 10.68
CA LYS A 170 0.86 6.58 10.11
C LYS A 170 -0.38 7.48 9.89
N PRO A 171 -0.33 8.78 10.27
CA PRO A 171 0.85 9.54 10.66
C PRO A 171 1.14 9.62 12.18
N ASP A 172 0.57 8.75 13.01
CA ASP A 172 0.83 8.75 14.47
C ASP A 172 2.32 8.48 14.77
N VAL A 173 2.94 9.35 15.57
CA VAL A 173 4.36 9.27 15.95
C VAL A 173 4.75 7.94 16.59
N ARG A 174 3.82 7.23 17.22
CA ARG A 174 4.07 5.95 17.91
C ARG A 174 4.59 4.87 16.96
N ILE A 175 4.11 4.82 15.72
CA ILE A 175 4.60 3.83 14.74
C ILE A 175 6.04 4.09 14.34
N PHE A 176 6.43 5.37 14.19
CA PHE A 176 7.79 5.76 13.84
C PHE A 176 8.77 5.53 14.99
N ARG A 177 8.34 5.75 16.24
CA ARG A 177 9.17 5.50 17.44
C ARG A 177 9.41 4.02 17.72
N ARG A 178 8.55 3.15 17.20
CA ARG A 178 8.62 1.70 17.40
C ARG A 178 9.57 1.00 16.43
N ALA A 179 9.77 1.59 15.25
CA ALA A 179 10.64 1.12 14.18
C ALA A 179 12.12 1.33 14.52
#